data_AF-A0A847XP26-F1
#
_entry.id   AF-A0A847XP26-F1
#
_cell.length_a   1.000
_cell.length_b   1.000
_cell.length_c   1.000
_cell.angle_alpha   90.00
_cell.angle_beta   90.00
_cell.angle_gamma   90.00
#
_symmetry.space_group_name_H-M   'P 1'
#
loop_
_entity.id
_entity.type
_entity.pdbx_description
1 polymer ?
#
loop_
_entity_poly.entity_id
_entity_poly.type
_entity_poly.pdbx_seq_one_letter_code
_entity_poly.pdbx_strand_id
1 'polypeptide(L)' 'MKKLSGLVVTIMLGLTVSAQTNLDFVPLKEIFKNDFLIGVAVSGRTITGDAGNMVIGNFNTITCENEMKPQSLLYFPS' A
#
# COMPACT_ATOMS: atom_id res chain seq x y z
N MET A 1 -40.76 -14.84 24.43
CA MET A 1 -40.62 -14.60 22.97
C MET A 1 -39.85 -13.33 22.59
N LYS A 2 -39.66 -12.33 23.48
CA LYS A 2 -38.97 -11.06 23.13
C LYS A 2 -37.42 -11.10 23.08
N LYS A 3 -36.78 -12.12 23.68
CA LYS A 3 -35.31 -12.25 23.71
C LYS A 3 -34.71 -12.91 22.46
N LEU A 4 -35.52 -13.61 21.66
CA LEU A 4 -35.07 -14.30 20.45
C LEU A 4 -34.96 -13.34 19.25
N SER A 5 -35.78 -12.28 19.22
CA SER A 5 -35.78 -11.28 18.15
C SER A 5 -34.51 -10.39 18.15
N GLY A 6 -34.00 -10.03 19.33
CA GLY A 6 -32.78 -9.22 19.44
C GLY A 6 -31.50 -9.94 18.96
N LEU A 7 -31.42 -11.25 19.12
CA LEU A 7 -30.25 -12.04 18.71
C LEU A 7 -30.14 -12.14 17.18
N VAL A 8 -31.27 -12.23 16.48
CA VAL A 8 -31.33 -12.34 15.01
C VAL A 8 -30.92 -11.02 14.34
N VAL A 9 -31.29 -9.88 14.93
CA VAL A 9 -30.92 -8.55 14.41
C VAL A 9 -29.41 -8.29 14.54
N THR A 10 -28.78 -8.73 15.64
CA THR A 10 -27.33 -8.54 15.84
C THR A 10 -26.49 -9.41 14.90
N ILE A 11 -26.94 -10.63 14.56
CA ILE A 11 -26.23 -11.51 13.62
C ILE A 11 -26.30 -10.95 12.19
N MET A 12 -27.44 -10.38 11.78
CA MET A 12 -27.59 -9.77 10.45
C MET A 12 -26.75 -8.49 10.28
N LEU A 13 -26.50 -7.74 11.35
CA LEU A 13 -25.65 -6.54 11.30
C LEU A 13 -24.15 -6.88 11.32
N GLY A 14 -23.76 -8.03 11.88
CA GLY A 14 -22.37 -8.51 11.86
C GLY A 14 -21.91 -9.07 10.51
N LEU A 15 -22.84 -9.43 9.62
CA LEU A 15 -22.55 -10.04 8.31
C LEU A 15 -22.31 -9.02 7.18
N THR A 16 -22.61 -7.73 7.38
CA THR A 16 -22.43 -6.71 6.33
C THR A 16 -21.10 -5.96 6.43
N VAL A 17 -20.29 -6.22 7.47
CA VAL A 17 -18.90 -5.75 7.54
C VAL A 17 -17.98 -6.83 6.95
N SER A 18 -18.22 -7.21 5.70
CA SER A 18 -17.18 -7.87 4.90
C SER A 18 -16.37 -6.78 4.22
N ALA A 19 -15.13 -6.58 4.66
CA ALA A 19 -14.19 -5.73 3.96
C ALA A 19 -14.13 -6.16 2.48
N GLN A 20 -14.47 -5.25 1.58
CA GLN A 20 -14.45 -5.47 0.14
C GLN A 20 -12.99 -5.55 -0.31
N THR A 21 -12.39 -6.72 -0.14
CA THR A 21 -11.06 -7.02 -0.69
C THR A 21 -11.23 -7.07 -2.20
N ASN A 22 -10.53 -6.18 -2.91
CA ASN A 22 -10.51 -6.16 -4.37
C ASN A 22 -9.78 -7.44 -4.81
N LEU A 23 -10.54 -8.50 -5.11
CA LEU A 23 -10.03 -9.85 -5.33
C LEU A 23 -9.14 -9.98 -6.59
N ASP A 24 -9.09 -8.95 -7.44
CA ASP A 24 -8.44 -9.01 -8.76
C ASP A 24 -7.07 -8.32 -8.83
N PHE A 25 -6.56 -7.76 -7.72
CA PHE A 25 -5.27 -7.07 -7.74
C PHE A 25 -4.10 -7.96 -7.34
N VAL A 26 -3.26 -8.33 -8.31
CA VAL A 26 -1.96 -8.99 -8.07
C VAL A 26 -0.86 -7.92 -8.05
N PRO A 27 -0.08 -7.79 -6.97
CA PRO A 27 0.99 -6.80 -6.91
C PRO A 27 2.07 -7.02 -7.96
N LEU A 28 2.62 -5.94 -8.51
CA LEU A 28 3.60 -6.02 -9.60
C LEU A 28 4.84 -6.87 -9.24
N LYS A 29 5.37 -6.71 -8.03
CA LYS A 29 6.47 -7.53 -7.50
C LYS A 29 6.18 -9.04 -7.46
N GLU A 30 4.91 -9.45 -7.28
CA GLU A 30 4.55 -10.87 -7.24
C GLU A 30 4.55 -11.50 -8.63
N ILE A 31 4.24 -10.72 -9.66
CA ILE A 31 4.23 -11.18 -11.05
C ILE A 31 5.64 -11.56 -11.51
N PHE A 32 6.65 -10.79 -11.11
CA PHE A 32 8.05 -10.94 -11.56
C PHE A 32 9.00 -11.54 -10.52
N LYS A 33 8.48 -12.07 -9.41
CA LYS A 33 9.30 -12.47 -8.24
C LYS A 33 10.39 -13.50 -8.53
N ASN A 34 10.23 -14.30 -9.60
CA ASN A 34 11.18 -15.33 -9.99
C ASN A 34 12.16 -14.87 -11.08
N ASP A 35 11.97 -13.67 -11.62
CA ASP A 35 12.74 -13.15 -12.76
C ASP A 35 13.69 -12.02 -12.29
N PHE A 36 13.13 -10.99 -11.65
CA PHE A 36 13.88 -9.81 -11.21
C PHE A 36 13.10 -8.95 -10.21
N LEU A 37 13.80 -7.99 -9.60
CA LEU A 37 13.19 -7.01 -8.68
C LEU A 37 12.43 -5.93 -9.46
N ILE A 38 11.30 -5.49 -8.90
CA ILE A 38 10.50 -4.39 -9.41
C ILE A 38 10.73 -3.17 -8.52
N GLY A 39 11.35 -2.16 -9.13
CA GLY A 39 11.75 -0.93 -8.48
C GLY A 39 10.87 0.28 -8.80
N VAL A 40 10.90 1.26 -7.89
CA VAL A 40 10.27 2.57 -8.08
C VAL A 40 11.13 3.69 -7.51
N ALA A 41 11.17 4.82 -8.21
CA ALA A 41 11.76 6.04 -7.66
C ALA A 41 10.75 6.74 -6.73
N VAL A 42 11.15 7.08 -5.51
CA VAL A 42 10.30 7.71 -4.50
C VAL A 42 10.87 9.06 -4.06
N SER A 43 9.98 9.97 -3.69
CA SER A 43 10.33 11.21 -2.98
C SER A 43 9.74 11.19 -1.58
N GLY A 44 10.11 12.18 -0.74
CA GLY A 44 9.51 12.34 0.60
C GLY A 44 7.98 12.42 0.62
N ARG A 45 7.33 12.77 -0.50
CA ARG A 45 5.87 12.85 -0.64
C ARG A 45 5.20 11.51 -0.93
N THR A 46 5.95 10.53 -1.43
CA THR A 46 5.39 9.25 -1.90
C THR A 46 5.67 8.09 -0.95
N ILE A 47 6.25 8.36 0.21
CA ILE A 47 6.57 7.34 1.24
C ILE A 47 5.53 7.29 2.37
N THR A 48 4.46 8.08 2.30
CA THR A 48 3.38 8.12 3.29
C THR A 48 2.01 8.09 2.62
N GLY A 49 0.96 7.84 3.43
CA GLY A 49 -0.43 7.81 2.96
C GLY A 49 -0.69 6.75 1.89
N ASP A 50 -1.70 7.00 1.04
CA ASP A 50 -2.10 6.07 -0.01
C ASP A 50 -1.00 5.84 -1.06
N ALA A 51 -0.19 6.87 -1.33
CA ALA A 51 0.95 6.74 -2.23
C ALA A 51 2.00 5.75 -1.65
N GLY A 52 2.32 5.87 -0.36
CA GLY A 52 3.22 4.93 0.32
C GLY A 52 2.66 3.51 0.35
N ASN A 53 1.36 3.35 0.60
CA ASN A 53 0.68 2.06 0.57
C ASN A 53 0.75 1.42 -0.83
N MET A 54 0.57 2.22 -1.88
CA MET A 54 0.73 1.76 -3.27
C MET A 54 2.16 1.30 -3.55
N VAL A 55 3.15 2.06 -3.08
CA VAL A 55 4.58 1.73 -3.24
C VAL A 55 4.91 0.40 -2.56
N ILE A 56 4.56 0.24 -1.29
CA ILE A 56 4.84 -0.99 -0.52
C ILE A 56 4.08 -2.19 -1.08
N GLY A 57 2.85 -1.97 -1.55
CA GLY A 57 2.04 -2.98 -2.21
C GLY A 57 2.76 -3.55 -3.42
N ASN A 58 3.25 -2.70 -4.32
CA ASN A 58 3.64 -3.10 -5.67
C ASN A 58 5.14 -3.36 -5.89
N PHE A 59 6.02 -2.75 -5.11
CA PHE A 59 7.46 -2.75 -5.41
C PHE A 59 8.26 -3.44 -4.29
N ASN A 60 9.42 -4.00 -4.64
CA ASN A 60 10.33 -4.68 -3.72
C ASN A 60 11.75 -4.07 -3.72
N THR A 61 11.96 -2.98 -4.45
CA THR A 61 13.14 -2.13 -4.33
C THR A 61 12.76 -0.66 -4.58
N ILE A 62 13.52 0.28 -4.00
CA ILE A 62 13.27 1.71 -4.12
C ILE A 62 14.55 2.47 -4.44
N THR A 63 14.41 3.63 -5.07
CA THR A 63 15.51 4.57 -5.31
C THR A 63 15.02 5.98 -4.95
N CYS A 64 15.85 6.79 -4.29
CA CYS A 64 15.51 8.19 -4.06
C CYS A 64 15.49 8.94 -5.39
N GLU A 65 14.34 9.54 -5.72
CA GLU A 65 14.11 10.22 -7.00
C GLU A 65 15.11 11.39 -7.20
N ASN A 66 15.29 12.19 -6.15
CA ASN A 66 16.15 13.37 -6.20
C ASN A 66 17.03 13.52 -4.96
N GLU A 67 16.63 12.94 -3.83
CA GLU A 67 17.20 13.18 -2.51
C GLU A 67 18.65 12.69 -2.41
N MET A 68 19.10 11.81 -3.31
CA MET A 68 20.47 11.32 -3.39
C MET A 68 21.28 11.88 -4.57
N LYS A 69 20.74 12.81 -5.36
CA LYS A 69 21.53 13.49 -6.39
C LYS A 69 22.63 14.35 -5.74
N PRO A 70 23.79 14.57 -6.40
CA PRO A 70 24.89 15.32 -5.80
C PRO A 70 24.46 16.68 -5.24
N GLN A 71 23.65 17.45 -5.97
CA GLN A 71 23.14 18.75 -5.51
C GLN A 71 22.23 18.69 -4.28
N SER A 72 21.67 17.52 -3.97
CA SER A 72 20.79 17.32 -2.82
C SER A 72 21.56 16.92 -1.56
N LEU A 73 22.78 16.40 -1.72
CA LEU A 73 23.64 15.94 -0.63
C LEU A 73 24.82 16.87 -0.36
N LEU A 74 25.34 17.50 -1.42
CA LEU A 74 26.51 18.35 -1.38
C LEU A 74 26.07 19.80 -1.47
N TYR A 75 26.31 20.55 -0.41
CA TYR A 75 26.23 22.00 -0.43
C TYR A 75 27.46 22.54 -1.18
N PHE A 76 27.26 23.05 -2.39
CA PHE A 76 28.26 23.83 -3.11
C PHE A 76 27.98 25.31 -2.83
N PRO A 77 28.70 25.97 -1.90
CA PRO A 77 28.60 27.41 -1.77
C PRO A 77 29.05 28.04 -3.10
N SER A 78 28.16 28.83 -3.70
CA SER A 78 28.44 29.71 -4.84
C SER A 78 29.31 30.89 -4.41
#